data_AF-A0A6P0SDC2-F1
#
_entry.id   AF-A0A6P0SDC2-F1
#
_cell.length_a   1.000
_cell.length_b   1.000
_cell.length_c   1.000
_cell.angle_alpha   90.00
_cell.angle_beta   90.00
_cell.angle_gamma   90.00
#
_symmetry.space_group_name_H-M   'P 1'
#
loop_
_entity.id
_entity.type
_entity.pdbx_description
1 polymer ?
#
loop_
_entity_poly.entity_id
_entity_poly.type
_entity_poly.pdbx_seq_one_letter_code
_entity_poly.pdbx_strand_id
1 'polypeptide(L)'
;MPKTILKILAFAATCLAFSIPTLHAEVTPEQRESTWNALLETYLNEQGLWNYASLVAERNLFDQLYESLSKSSPDATPNRYSSEDEQLAYWINAYNIATVRGVLDHYPIESVIDVKKPSFFSLFEGGGFFVAQKFRIGDSKTSLYKLENKVVRKRFLDPRYHFALNCAASGCPQLP
;
A
#
# COMPACT_ATOMS: atom_id res chain seq x y z
N MET A 1 -53.21 46.01 -41.54
CA MET A 1 -52.94 46.60 -40.22
C MET A 1 -51.92 45.71 -39.51
N PRO A 2 -50.92 46.27 -38.82
CA PRO A 2 -49.54 45.75 -38.86
C PRO A 2 -49.28 44.59 -37.89
N LYS A 3 -48.36 43.72 -38.32
CA LYS A 3 -47.84 42.56 -37.59
C LYS A 3 -46.78 43.03 -36.58
N THR A 4 -47.02 42.80 -35.29
CA THR A 4 -46.01 43.02 -34.24
C THR A 4 -45.28 41.70 -33.96
N ILE A 5 -44.02 41.62 -34.39
CA ILE A 5 -43.12 40.49 -34.11
C ILE A 5 -42.46 40.77 -32.75
N LEU A 6 -42.86 40.03 -31.72
CA LEU A 6 -42.19 40.03 -30.42
C LEU A 6 -40.97 39.09 -30.48
N LYS A 7 -39.77 39.67 -30.59
CA LYS A 7 -38.51 38.91 -30.48
C LYS A 7 -38.19 38.71 -29.01
N ILE A 8 -38.39 37.49 -28.50
CA ILE A 8 -37.91 37.08 -27.17
C ILE A 8 -36.42 36.76 -27.32
N LEU A 9 -35.56 37.62 -26.78
CA LEU A 9 -34.13 37.36 -26.61
C LEU A 9 -33.96 36.40 -25.43
N ALA A 10 -33.71 35.13 -25.72
CA ALA A 10 -33.26 34.16 -24.71
C ALA A 10 -31.79 34.46 -24.37
N PHE A 11 -31.52 34.94 -23.16
CA PHE A 11 -30.17 35.04 -22.62
C PHE A 11 -29.74 33.64 -22.19
N ALA A 12 -28.92 32.98 -23.00
CA ALA A 12 -28.30 31.72 -22.61
C ALA A 12 -27.29 32.00 -21.48
N ALA A 13 -27.67 31.70 -20.25
CA ALA A 13 -26.73 31.66 -19.13
C ALA A 13 -25.84 30.43 -19.28
N THR A 14 -24.70 30.60 -19.94
CA THR A 14 -23.67 29.58 -20.03
C THR A 14 -23.02 29.44 -18.66
N CYS A 15 -23.56 28.57 -17.80
CA CYS A 15 -22.88 28.10 -16.61
C CYS A 15 -21.65 27.28 -17.05
N LEU A 16 -20.51 27.95 -17.22
CA LEU A 16 -19.21 27.29 -17.23
C LEU A 16 -18.96 26.78 -15.81
N ALA A 17 -19.38 25.54 -15.55
CA ALA A 17 -18.91 24.79 -14.40
C ALA A 17 -17.41 24.53 -14.61
N PHE A 18 -16.57 25.42 -14.08
CA PHE A 18 -15.16 25.12 -13.90
C PHE A 18 -15.09 24.05 -12.81
N SER A 19 -14.98 22.79 -13.22
CA SER A 19 -14.50 21.73 -12.35
C SER A 19 -13.07 22.10 -11.97
N ILE A 20 -12.89 22.65 -10.77
CA ILE A 20 -11.56 22.80 -10.18
C ILE A 20 -11.02 21.37 -10.08
N PRO A 21 -9.93 21.01 -10.79
CA PRO A 21 -9.30 19.75 -10.52
C PRO A 21 -8.78 19.85 -9.09
N THR A 22 -9.32 19.05 -8.18
CA THR A 22 -8.73 18.84 -6.87
C THR A 22 -7.38 18.19 -7.09
N LEU A 23 -6.34 19.01 -7.25
CA LEU A 23 -4.96 18.58 -7.18
C LEU A 23 -4.70 18.13 -5.74
N HIS A 24 -5.08 16.89 -5.41
CA HIS A 24 -4.57 16.26 -4.21
C HIS A 24 -3.07 16.12 -4.44
N ALA A 25 -2.28 16.88 -3.69
CA ALA A 25 -0.83 16.72 -3.72
C ALA A 25 -0.50 15.25 -3.44
N GLU A 26 0.33 14.65 -4.29
CA GLU A 26 0.76 13.26 -4.13
C GLU A 26 1.54 13.10 -2.81
N VAL A 27 1.11 12.16 -1.96
CA VAL A 27 1.72 11.89 -0.64
C VAL A 27 3.23 11.69 -0.78
N THR A 28 4.03 12.37 0.04
CA THR A 28 5.50 12.26 0.02
C THR A 28 5.99 10.98 0.69
N PRO A 29 7.23 10.51 0.39
CA PRO A 29 7.85 9.42 1.14
C PRO A 29 7.80 9.63 2.66
N GLU A 30 8.10 10.84 3.12
CA GLU A 30 8.16 11.19 4.54
C GLU A 30 6.76 11.16 5.18
N GLN A 31 5.74 11.68 4.47
CA GLN A 31 4.35 11.61 4.94
C GLN A 31 3.85 10.15 5.03
N ARG A 32 4.23 9.29 4.08
CA ARG A 32 3.93 7.85 4.15
C ARG A 32 4.59 7.19 5.34
N GLU A 33 5.87 7.47 5.57
CA GLU A 33 6.62 6.93 6.71
C GLU A 33 6.00 7.37 8.04
N SER A 34 5.65 8.65 8.17
CA SER A 34 4.94 9.15 9.35
C SER A 34 3.58 8.47 9.56
N THR A 35 2.82 8.26 8.48
CA THR A 35 1.52 7.55 8.56
C THR A 35 1.71 6.10 8.98
N TRP A 36 2.74 5.44 8.43
CA TRP A 36 3.07 4.06 8.79
C TRP A 36 3.47 3.94 10.26
N ASN A 37 4.34 4.83 10.74
CA ASN A 37 4.77 4.85 12.15
C ASN A 37 3.59 5.10 13.09
N ALA A 38 2.68 6.02 12.75
CA ALA A 38 1.47 6.26 13.54
C ALA A 38 0.57 5.01 13.61
N LEU A 39 0.45 4.25 12.53
CA LEU A 39 -0.27 2.97 12.56
C LEU A 39 0.46 1.94 13.43
N LEU A 40 1.80 1.88 13.38
CA LEU A 40 2.55 0.98 14.23
C LEU A 40 2.31 1.27 15.71
N GLU A 41 2.48 2.53 16.12
CA GLU A 41 2.25 3.01 17.49
C GLU A 41 0.81 2.77 17.98
N THR A 42 -0.18 2.88 17.08
CA THR A 42 -1.60 2.75 17.45
C THR A 42 -2.05 1.29 17.53
N TYR A 43 -1.56 0.44 16.63
CA TYR A 43 -2.10 -0.91 16.42
C TYR A 43 -1.16 -2.03 16.84
N LEU A 44 0.08 -1.77 17.26
CA LEU A 44 0.92 -2.76 17.93
C LEU A 44 0.81 -2.59 19.45
N ASN A 45 0.75 -3.71 20.16
CA ASN A 45 0.94 -3.70 21.61
C ASN A 45 2.43 -3.73 21.97
N GLU A 46 2.75 -3.66 23.27
CA GLU A 46 4.12 -3.70 23.79
C GLU A 46 4.89 -4.99 23.43
N GLN A 47 4.19 -6.04 23.00
CA GLN A 47 4.78 -7.29 22.52
C GLN A 47 4.96 -7.32 21.00
N GLY A 48 4.66 -6.22 20.30
CA GLY A 48 4.75 -6.09 18.84
C GLY A 48 3.65 -6.84 18.08
N LEU A 49 2.54 -7.18 18.74
CA LEU A 49 1.41 -7.89 18.15
C LEU A 49 0.36 -6.90 17.64
N TRP A 50 -0.08 -7.12 16.40
CA TRP A 50 -1.11 -6.33 15.75
C TRP A 50 -2.50 -6.55 16.37
N ASN A 51 -3.18 -5.44 16.68
CA ASN A 51 -4.61 -5.39 16.91
C ASN A 51 -5.37 -5.28 15.57
N TYR A 52 -5.43 -6.41 14.84
CA TYR A 52 -6.10 -6.46 13.55
C TYR A 52 -7.59 -6.13 13.62
N ALA A 53 -8.27 -6.44 14.73
CA ALA A 53 -9.69 -6.13 14.90
C ALA A 53 -9.94 -4.61 14.82
N SER A 54 -9.14 -3.81 15.54
CA SER A 54 -9.21 -2.35 15.47
C SER A 54 -8.73 -1.82 14.11
N LEU A 55 -7.70 -2.41 13.52
CA LEU A 55 -7.22 -1.98 12.20
C LEU A 55 -8.23 -2.24 11.08
N VAL A 56 -9.05 -3.29 11.19
CA VAL A 56 -10.18 -3.55 10.28
C VAL A 56 -11.28 -2.49 10.45
N ALA A 57 -11.55 -2.02 11.67
CA ALA A 57 -12.52 -0.94 11.91
C ALA A 57 -12.08 0.38 11.25
N GLU A 58 -10.77 0.65 11.22
CA GLU A 58 -10.16 1.85 10.63
C GLU A 58 -9.49 1.56 9.27
N ARG A 59 -10.02 0.59 8.52
CA ARG A 59 -9.42 0.07 7.29
C ARG A 59 -9.12 1.13 6.23
N ASN A 60 -9.93 2.19 6.19
CA ASN A 60 -9.79 3.27 5.21
C ASN A 60 -8.42 3.97 5.33
N LEU A 61 -7.96 4.27 6.54
CA LEU A 61 -6.65 4.90 6.76
C LEU A 61 -5.52 4.01 6.24
N PHE A 62 -5.57 2.71 6.56
CA PHE A 62 -4.61 1.74 6.05
C PHE A 62 -4.64 1.61 4.53
N ASP A 63 -5.83 1.59 3.93
CA ASP A 63 -5.99 1.48 2.47
C ASP A 63 -5.45 2.72 1.74
N GLN A 64 -5.62 3.93 2.31
CA GLN A 64 -5.00 5.14 1.78
C GLN A 64 -3.48 5.09 1.83
N LEU A 65 -2.89 4.60 2.93
CA LEU A 65 -1.45 4.38 3.03
C LEU A 65 -0.98 3.40 1.95
N TYR A 66 -1.62 2.23 1.85
CA TYR A 66 -1.26 1.23 0.84
C TYR A 66 -1.41 1.76 -0.58
N GLU A 67 -2.47 2.50 -0.87
CA GLU A 67 -2.69 3.11 -2.18
C GLU A 67 -1.58 4.10 -2.52
N SER A 68 -1.21 4.98 -1.58
CA SER A 68 -0.11 5.92 -1.79
C SER A 68 1.24 5.23 -2.02
N LEU A 69 1.52 4.16 -1.27
CA LEU A 69 2.72 3.34 -1.42
C LEU A 69 2.77 2.68 -2.79
N SER A 70 1.62 2.16 -3.25
CA SER A 70 1.52 1.46 -4.53
C SER A 70 1.66 2.36 -5.75
N LYS A 71 1.47 3.68 -5.63
CA LYS A 71 1.63 4.64 -6.75
C LYS A 71 3.04 5.21 -6.90
N SER A 72 3.86 5.16 -5.84
CA SER A 72 5.13 5.89 -5.80
C SER A 72 6.25 4.99 -5.28
N SER A 73 6.77 4.09 -6.12
CA SER A 73 7.93 3.26 -5.81
C SER A 73 9.25 3.89 -6.31
N PRO A 74 10.42 3.50 -5.78
CA PRO A 74 11.72 3.87 -6.33
C PRO A 74 11.86 3.59 -7.83
N ASP A 75 11.22 2.53 -8.33
CA ASP A 75 11.25 2.17 -9.75
C ASP A 75 10.36 3.08 -10.60
N ALA A 76 9.21 3.53 -10.07
CA ALA A 76 8.24 4.37 -10.79
C ALA A 76 8.54 5.87 -10.66
N THR A 77 9.07 6.30 -9.51
CA THR A 77 9.32 7.71 -9.17
C THR A 77 10.72 7.90 -8.59
N PRO A 78 11.80 7.55 -9.33
CA PRO A 78 13.17 7.53 -8.80
C PRO A 78 13.63 8.89 -8.25
N ASN A 79 13.16 10.00 -8.83
CA ASN A 79 13.50 11.35 -8.36
C ASN A 79 12.96 11.68 -6.95
N ARG A 80 12.12 10.82 -6.36
CA ARG A 80 11.62 10.96 -4.99
C ARG A 80 12.46 10.20 -3.96
N TYR A 81 13.50 9.48 -4.40
CA TYR A 81 14.35 8.64 -3.57
C TYR A 81 15.81 8.91 -3.92
N SER A 82 16.48 9.69 -3.09
CA SER A 82 17.79 10.26 -3.37
C SER A 82 18.97 9.32 -3.05
N SER A 83 18.75 8.32 -2.19
CA SER A 83 19.78 7.40 -1.72
C SER A 83 19.35 5.92 -1.76
N GLU A 84 20.31 5.00 -1.74
CA GLU A 84 20.01 3.56 -1.62
C GLU A 84 19.29 3.24 -0.31
N ASP A 85 19.61 3.94 0.77
CA ASP A 85 18.96 3.77 2.08
C ASP A 85 17.47 4.14 2.03
N GLU A 86 17.13 5.26 1.38
CA GLU A 86 15.73 5.66 1.17
C GLU A 86 14.95 4.64 0.32
N GLN A 87 15.60 4.10 -0.71
CA GLN A 87 15.00 3.05 -1.53
C GLN A 87 14.80 1.76 -0.74
N LEU A 88 15.81 1.33 0.04
CA LEU A 88 15.72 0.15 0.89
C LEU A 88 14.62 0.30 1.94
N ALA A 89 14.54 1.45 2.61
CA ALA A 89 13.48 1.77 3.56
C ALA A 89 12.09 1.67 2.92
N TYR A 90 11.93 2.19 1.71
CA TYR A 90 10.69 1.99 0.95
C TYR A 90 10.37 0.52 0.73
N TRP A 91 11.33 -0.30 0.28
CA TRP A 91 11.06 -1.70 -0.04
C TRP A 91 10.77 -2.55 1.20
N ILE A 92 11.41 -2.24 2.33
CA ILE A 92 11.10 -2.84 3.64
C ILE A 92 9.67 -2.48 4.05
N ASN A 93 9.32 -1.19 4.01
CA ASN A 93 7.97 -0.73 4.36
C ASN A 93 6.92 -1.31 3.40
N ALA A 94 7.23 -1.39 2.10
CA ALA A 94 6.35 -2.00 1.11
C ALA A 94 6.08 -3.48 1.39
N TYR A 95 7.11 -4.24 1.81
CA TYR A 95 6.92 -5.63 2.23
C TYR A 95 6.03 -5.71 3.48
N ASN A 96 6.35 -4.96 4.53
CA ASN A 96 5.61 -5.02 5.81
C ASN A 96 4.15 -4.57 5.66
N ILE A 97 3.91 -3.48 4.95
CA ILE A 97 2.55 -2.99 4.64
C ILE A 97 1.81 -4.01 3.76
N ALA A 98 2.47 -4.62 2.77
CA ALA A 98 1.85 -5.68 1.96
C ALA A 98 1.51 -6.93 2.80
N THR A 99 2.34 -7.30 3.78
CA THR A 99 2.03 -8.37 4.73
C THR A 99 0.76 -8.06 5.51
N VAL A 100 0.68 -6.88 6.13
CA VAL A 100 -0.52 -6.46 6.89
C VAL A 100 -1.74 -6.41 5.98
N ARG A 101 -1.60 -5.85 4.78
CA ARG A 101 -2.66 -5.88 3.74
C ARG A 101 -3.15 -7.30 3.49
N GLY A 102 -2.22 -8.24 3.36
CA GLY A 102 -2.55 -9.63 3.11
C GLY A 102 -3.31 -10.29 4.26
N VAL A 103 -2.96 -9.96 5.51
CA VAL A 103 -3.71 -10.43 6.69
C VAL A 103 -5.11 -9.83 6.69
N LEU A 104 -5.24 -8.52 6.48
CA LEU A 104 -6.53 -7.84 6.49
C LEU A 104 -7.46 -8.33 5.38
N ASP A 105 -6.92 -8.70 4.21
CA ASP A 105 -7.69 -9.25 3.09
C ASP A 105 -8.22 -10.68 3.37
N HIS A 106 -7.67 -11.37 4.38
CA HIS A 106 -8.12 -12.70 4.81
C HIS A 106 -8.73 -12.70 6.23
N TYR A 107 -8.87 -11.54 6.86
CA TYR A 107 -9.32 -11.45 8.24
C TYR A 107 -10.81 -11.88 8.37
N PRO A 108 -11.18 -12.65 9.43
CA PRO A 108 -10.30 -13.23 10.44
C PRO A 108 -9.54 -14.45 9.91
N ILE A 109 -8.25 -14.51 10.21
CA ILE A 109 -7.37 -15.64 9.90
C ILE A 109 -6.55 -16.00 11.12
N GLU A 110 -6.39 -17.29 11.40
CA GLU A 110 -5.58 -17.77 12.53
C GLU A 110 -4.09 -17.73 12.19
N SER A 111 -3.71 -18.18 10.99
CA SER A 111 -2.33 -18.10 10.51
C SER A 111 -2.24 -17.78 9.02
N VAL A 112 -1.27 -16.95 8.65
CA VAL A 112 -0.97 -16.64 7.24
C VAL A 112 -0.62 -17.89 6.42
N ILE A 113 -0.18 -18.97 7.07
CA ILE A 113 0.12 -20.24 6.39
C ILE A 113 -1.14 -20.97 5.90
N ASP A 114 -2.31 -20.64 6.46
CA ASP A 114 -3.60 -21.27 6.14
C ASP A 114 -4.21 -20.73 4.85
N VAL A 115 -3.68 -19.63 4.31
CA VAL A 115 -4.16 -19.07 3.04
C VAL A 115 -4.00 -20.09 1.93
N LYS A 116 -5.14 -20.40 1.29
CA LYS A 116 -5.25 -21.46 0.28
C LYS A 116 -4.21 -21.28 -0.83
N LYS A 117 -3.50 -22.36 -1.09
CA LYS A 117 -2.47 -22.45 -2.13
C LYS A 117 -3.05 -23.08 -3.40
N PRO A 118 -2.79 -22.53 -4.59
CA PRO A 118 -3.01 -23.26 -5.84
C PRO A 118 -2.19 -24.55 -5.84
N SER A 119 -2.70 -25.63 -6.44
CA SER A 119 -2.09 -26.97 -6.34
C SER A 119 -0.60 -27.03 -6.72
N PHE A 120 -0.12 -26.14 -7.60
CA PHE A 120 1.29 -26.05 -7.98
C PHE A 120 2.21 -25.45 -6.89
N PHE A 121 1.68 -24.61 -6.00
CA PHE A 121 2.44 -24.02 -4.88
C PHE A 121 2.37 -24.88 -3.61
N SER A 122 1.83 -26.11 -3.67
CA SER A 122 1.54 -26.90 -2.46
C SER A 122 2.77 -27.33 -1.67
N LEU A 123 3.95 -27.30 -2.29
CA LEU A 123 5.23 -27.70 -1.71
C LEU A 123 5.83 -26.67 -0.74
N PHE A 124 5.34 -25.43 -0.73
CA PHE A 124 5.81 -24.38 0.17
C PHE A 124 4.73 -24.08 1.22
N GLU A 125 5.07 -24.27 2.49
CA GLU A 125 4.25 -23.80 3.61
C GLU A 125 4.08 -22.28 3.53
N GLY A 126 2.85 -21.79 3.71
CA GLY A 126 2.51 -20.38 3.44
C GLY A 126 2.60 -19.94 1.97
N GLY A 127 2.76 -20.86 1.01
CA GLY A 127 2.85 -20.53 -0.41
C GLY A 127 1.63 -19.79 -0.98
N GLY A 128 0.44 -19.96 -0.39
CA GLY A 128 -0.74 -19.17 -0.74
C GLY A 128 -0.55 -17.68 -0.46
N PHE A 129 -0.08 -17.35 0.74
CA PHE A 129 0.14 -15.98 1.20
C PHE A 129 1.40 -15.34 0.61
N PHE A 130 2.55 -16.02 0.67
CA PHE A 130 3.83 -15.40 0.31
C PHE A 130 4.12 -15.44 -1.21
N VAL A 131 3.56 -16.41 -1.93
CA VAL A 131 3.90 -16.65 -3.36
C VAL A 131 2.70 -16.40 -4.28
N ALA A 132 1.54 -17.01 -3.99
CA ALA A 132 0.39 -16.94 -4.88
C ALA A 132 -0.31 -15.58 -4.82
N GLN A 133 -0.52 -15.02 -3.63
CA GLN A 133 -1.12 -13.71 -3.44
C GLN A 133 -0.29 -12.60 -4.10
N LYS A 134 -1.01 -11.65 -4.73
CA LYS A 134 -0.41 -10.54 -5.48
C LYS A 134 -0.80 -9.19 -4.90
N PHE A 135 0.20 -8.35 -4.73
CA PHE A 135 0.10 -6.97 -4.28
C PHE A 135 0.53 -6.04 -5.39
N ARG A 136 -0.11 -4.87 -5.49
CA ARG A 136 0.28 -3.83 -6.43
C ARG A 136 1.31 -2.93 -5.77
N ILE A 137 2.51 -2.86 -6.34
CA ILE A 137 3.60 -2.03 -5.86
C ILE A 137 4.23 -1.36 -7.09
N GLY A 138 4.14 -0.03 -7.15
CA GLY A 138 4.36 0.72 -8.39
C GLY A 138 3.41 0.25 -9.51
N ASP A 139 3.94 0.20 -10.72
CA ASP A 139 3.19 -0.24 -11.92
C ASP A 139 3.08 -1.77 -12.07
N SER A 140 3.51 -2.53 -11.06
CA SER A 140 3.62 -3.99 -11.15
C SER A 140 2.81 -4.72 -10.08
N LYS A 141 2.37 -5.94 -10.41
CA LYS A 141 1.86 -6.90 -9.43
C LYS A 141 2.99 -7.84 -9.03
N THR A 142 3.25 -7.93 -7.74
CA THR A 142 4.32 -8.75 -7.16
C THR A 142 3.80 -9.58 -5.98
N SER A 143 4.62 -10.48 -5.44
CA SER A 143 4.32 -11.20 -4.20
C SER A 143 5.37 -10.87 -3.14
N LEU A 144 5.08 -11.15 -1.87
CA LEU A 144 6.04 -10.96 -0.77
C LEU A 144 7.34 -11.71 -1.04
N TYR A 145 7.27 -12.96 -1.52
CA TYR A 145 8.44 -13.74 -1.93
C TYR A 145 9.30 -13.03 -2.98
N LYS A 146 8.67 -12.39 -3.98
CA LYS A 146 9.39 -11.67 -5.03
C LYS A 146 9.97 -10.35 -4.51
N LEU A 147 9.25 -9.61 -3.69
CA LEU A 147 9.76 -8.40 -3.04
C LEU A 147 11.04 -8.71 -2.25
N GLU A 148 10.99 -9.71 -1.38
CA GLU A 148 12.16 -10.10 -0.58
C GLU A 148 13.31 -10.63 -1.45
N ASN A 149 13.05 -11.65 -2.28
CA ASN A 149 14.14 -12.39 -2.93
C ASN A 149 14.61 -11.80 -4.26
N LYS A 150 13.81 -10.97 -4.93
CA LYS A 150 14.15 -10.39 -6.25
C LYS A 150 14.36 -8.89 -6.21
N VAL A 151 13.81 -8.20 -5.21
CA VAL A 151 14.02 -6.76 -5.02
C VAL A 151 15.01 -6.55 -3.88
N VAL A 152 14.61 -6.78 -2.63
CA VAL A 152 15.42 -6.44 -1.44
C VAL A 152 16.78 -7.16 -1.46
N ARG A 153 16.78 -8.50 -1.44
CA ARG A 153 18.00 -9.31 -1.36
C ARG A 153 18.97 -9.15 -2.53
N LYS A 154 18.46 -8.81 -3.72
CA LYS A 154 19.28 -8.71 -4.94
C LYS A 154 19.84 -7.32 -5.18
N ARG A 155 19.10 -6.28 -4.79
CA ARG A 155 19.45 -4.89 -5.08
C ARG A 155 20.25 -4.25 -3.96
N PHE A 156 20.10 -4.71 -2.72
CA PHE A 156 20.73 -4.09 -1.56
C PHE A 156 21.66 -5.06 -0.85
N LEU A 157 22.90 -4.62 -0.59
CA LEU A 157 23.92 -5.36 0.16
C LEU A 157 23.91 -5.00 1.64
N ASP A 158 22.70 -4.95 2.24
CA ASP A 158 22.52 -4.56 3.63
C ASP A 158 21.86 -5.71 4.43
N PRO A 159 22.58 -6.41 5.31
CA PRO A 159 22.00 -7.52 6.06
C PRO A 159 20.91 -7.10 7.05
N ARG A 160 20.77 -5.80 7.38
CA ARG A 160 19.76 -5.31 8.34
C ARG A 160 18.33 -5.62 7.89
N TYR A 161 18.07 -5.80 6.59
CA TYR A 161 16.72 -6.18 6.12
C TYR A 161 16.24 -7.51 6.73
N HIS A 162 17.14 -8.44 7.10
CA HIS A 162 16.75 -9.71 7.73
C HIS A 162 15.99 -9.51 9.05
N PHE A 163 16.23 -8.39 9.73
CA PHE A 163 15.58 -8.03 10.99
C PHE A 163 14.46 -7.00 10.80
N ALA A 164 14.28 -6.47 9.59
CA ALA A 164 13.29 -5.44 9.31
C ALA A 164 12.06 -5.96 8.55
N LEU A 165 12.17 -7.12 7.89
CA LEU A 165 11.03 -7.75 7.22
C LEU A 165 10.21 -8.58 8.22
N ASN A 166 8.97 -8.16 8.45
CA ASN A 166 8.00 -8.87 9.28
C ASN A 166 7.00 -9.62 8.39
N CYS A 167 7.03 -10.94 8.51
CA CYS A 167 6.23 -11.88 7.76
C CYS A 167 4.86 -12.19 8.39
N ALA A 168 4.50 -11.51 9.49
CA ALA A 168 3.33 -11.78 10.34
C ALA A 168 3.26 -13.21 10.91
N ALA A 169 4.40 -13.91 11.00
CA ALA A 169 4.55 -15.15 11.76
C ALA A 169 5.04 -14.85 13.18
N SER A 170 4.76 -15.74 14.13
CA SER A 170 5.12 -15.58 15.55
C SER A 170 6.63 -15.43 15.81
N GLY A 171 7.48 -15.94 14.92
CA GLY A 171 8.94 -15.82 15.00
C GLY A 171 9.54 -14.63 14.25
N CYS A 172 8.73 -13.77 13.64
CA CYS A 172 9.24 -12.63 12.88
C CYS A 172 9.67 -11.47 13.81
N PRO A 173 10.65 -10.64 13.39
CA PRO A 173 11.15 -9.55 14.22
C PRO A 173 10.03 -8.55 14.51
N GLN A 174 10.04 -7.96 15.71
CA GLN A 174 9.10 -6.90 16.05
C GLN A 174 9.31 -5.70 15.13
N LEU A 175 8.21 -5.09 14.69
CA LEU A 175 8.28 -3.80 14.02
C LEU A 175 8.53 -2.72 15.10
N PRO A 176 9.30 -1.66 14.76
CA PRO A 176 9.66 -0.61 15.70
C PRO A 176 8.46 0.19 16.21
#